data_AF-A0A524HMK2-F1
#
_entry.id   AF-A0A524HMK2-F1
#
_cell.length_a   1.000
_cell.length_b   1.000
_cell.length_c   1.000
_cell.angle_alpha   90.00
_cell.angle_beta   90.00
_cell.angle_gamma   90.00
#
_symmetry.space_group_name_H-M   'P 1'
#
loop_
_entity.id
_entity.type
_entity.pdbx_description
1 polymer ?
#
loop_
_entity_poly.entity_id
_entity_poly.type
_entity_poly.pdbx_seq_one_letter_code
_entity_poly.pdbx_strand_id
1 'polypeptide(L)'
;MRRYRPYFDLWSIWGAFSPVGYDAIRGRVWVRPTTMLELHASGESFTYEETYASVALVDVENSGWRWAAGFGLHFAEEWNTAWNYHAERGAGAAASGFDGSVGWVPMPSLNLTVDGGRMERPLEYRYGGSTLLWFGINANLQANDRLRLGLGGTWYDETRNRPDASGIEWDQIRVVASVSYLLGSGADRVTLPPAVRRRGSR
;
A
#
# COMPACT_ATOMS: atom_id res chain seq x y z
N MET A 1 14.72 -11.53 -8.11
CA MET A 1 15.57 -11.34 -6.92
C MET A 1 15.89 -9.86 -6.84
N ARG A 2 15.51 -9.18 -5.76
CA ARG A 2 15.81 -7.76 -5.54
C ARG A 2 16.59 -7.64 -4.24
N ARG A 3 17.70 -6.90 -4.28
CA ARG A 3 18.47 -6.54 -3.08
C ARG A 3 18.22 -5.08 -2.74
N TYR A 4 17.70 -4.80 -1.55
CA TYR A 4 17.58 -3.44 -1.03
C TYR A 4 18.67 -3.19 0.01
N ARG A 5 19.48 -2.15 -0.19
CA ARG A 5 20.44 -1.63 0.79
C ARG A 5 20.13 -0.16 1.03
N PRO A 6 19.54 0.20 2.17
CA PRO A 6 19.34 1.60 2.53
C PRO A 6 20.71 2.24 2.80
N TYR A 7 21.03 3.30 2.08
CA TYR A 7 22.26 4.07 2.27
C TYR A 7 21.88 5.42 2.90
N PHE A 8 22.34 5.63 4.14
CA PHE A 8 22.32 6.93 4.80
C PHE A 8 23.76 7.30 5.13
N ASP A 9 24.21 8.44 4.61
CA ASP A 9 25.55 8.97 4.86
C ASP A 9 25.53 9.86 6.11
N LEU A 10 25.22 9.30 7.28
CA LEU A 10 25.09 10.08 8.52
C LEU A 10 25.59 9.30 9.75
N TRP A 11 26.77 9.71 10.21
CA TRP A 11 27.37 9.65 11.55
C TRP A 11 26.45 10.07 12.72
N SER A 12 25.20 9.63 12.73
CA SER A 12 24.29 9.89 13.85
C SER A 12 24.46 8.80 14.92
N ILE A 13 24.35 9.22 16.18
CA ILE A 13 24.47 8.47 17.46
C ILE A 13 23.63 7.17 17.56
N TRP A 14 22.93 6.78 16.49
CA TRP A 14 21.97 5.69 16.40
C TRP A 14 22.47 4.49 15.57
N GLY A 15 23.77 4.14 15.64
CA GLY A 15 24.33 2.98 14.93
C GLY A 15 23.57 1.66 15.19
N ALA A 16 22.83 1.56 16.29
CA ALA A 16 21.95 0.45 16.63
C ALA A 16 20.69 0.31 15.74
N PHE A 17 20.35 1.32 14.94
CA PHE A 17 19.23 1.32 13.99
C PHE A 17 19.71 1.48 12.55
N SER A 18 20.88 0.91 12.23
CA SER A 18 21.32 0.79 10.84
C SER A 18 20.32 -0.08 10.08
N PRO A 19 19.63 0.45 9.06
CA PRO A 19 18.62 -0.33 8.37
C PRO A 19 19.27 -1.51 7.65
N VAL A 20 18.80 -2.71 7.98
CA VAL A 20 19.42 -3.98 7.57
C VAL A 20 18.97 -4.29 6.14
N GLY A 21 19.92 -4.65 5.27
CA GLY A 21 19.59 -5.10 3.93
C GLY A 21 18.72 -6.36 3.96
N TYR A 22 17.92 -6.57 2.92
CA TYR A 22 17.17 -7.81 2.78
C TYR A 22 17.19 -8.31 1.33
N ASP A 23 17.16 -9.62 1.18
CA ASP A 23 16.97 -10.31 -0.08
C ASP A 23 15.54 -10.80 -0.20
N ALA A 24 14.92 -10.63 -1.37
CA ALA A 24 13.55 -11.06 -1.59
C ALA A 24 13.29 -11.64 -2.98
N ILE A 25 12.37 -12.60 -2.99
CA ILE A 25 11.74 -13.19 -4.18
C ILE A 25 10.27 -12.78 -4.16
N ARG A 26 9.82 -12.14 -5.23
CA ARG A 26 8.44 -11.66 -5.38
C ARG A 26 7.84 -12.15 -6.69
N GLY A 27 6.56 -12.53 -6.63
CA GLY A 27 5.72 -12.85 -7.77
C GLY A 27 4.40 -12.10 -7.72
N ARG A 28 3.81 -11.85 -8.89
CA ARG A 28 2.44 -11.35 -9.04
C ARG A 28 1.81 -12.01 -10.26
N VAL A 29 0.55 -12.37 -10.12
CA VAL A 29 -0.28 -12.91 -11.20
C VAL A 29 -1.58 -12.11 -11.23
N TRP A 30 -2.09 -11.83 -12.42
CA TRP A 30 -3.42 -11.28 -12.61
C TRP A 30 -4.09 -11.97 -13.79
N VAL A 31 -5.41 -12.08 -13.73
CA VAL A 31 -6.24 -12.61 -14.80
C VAL A 31 -7.49 -11.75 -14.93
N ARG A 32 -7.99 -11.61 -16.16
CA ARG A 32 -9.27 -10.96 -16.44
C ARG A 32 -10.19 -11.98 -17.10
N PRO A 33 -10.95 -12.75 -16.31
CA PRO A 33 -11.86 -13.76 -16.85
C PRO A 33 -12.95 -13.12 -17.73
N THR A 34 -13.34 -11.88 -17.41
CA THR A 34 -14.30 -11.08 -18.17
C THR A 34 -13.78 -9.64 -18.33
N THR A 35 -14.50 -8.80 -19.07
CA THR A 35 -14.21 -7.36 -19.15
C THR A 35 -14.54 -6.61 -17.85
N MET A 36 -15.40 -7.18 -17.01
CA MET A 36 -15.85 -6.57 -15.77
C MET A 36 -15.06 -7.03 -14.55
N LEU A 37 -14.42 -8.19 -14.59
CA LEU A 37 -13.75 -8.80 -13.44
C LEU A 37 -12.24 -8.93 -13.69
N GLU A 38 -11.46 -8.40 -12.76
CA GLU A 38 -10.04 -8.67 -12.62
C GLU A 38 -9.78 -9.43 -11.32
N LEU A 39 -8.94 -10.46 -11.37
CA LEU A 39 -8.43 -11.15 -10.19
C LEU A 39 -6.92 -10.97 -10.14
N HIS A 40 -6.37 -10.76 -8.95
CA HIS A 40 -4.94 -10.62 -8.77
C HIS A 40 -4.46 -11.28 -7.48
N ALA A 41 -3.22 -11.77 -7.53
CA ALA A 41 -2.52 -12.27 -6.37
C ALA A 41 -1.04 -11.89 -6.45
N SER A 42 -0.41 -11.67 -5.31
CA SER A 42 1.02 -11.47 -5.20
C SER A 42 1.58 -12.06 -3.94
N GLY A 43 2.84 -12.46 -3.97
CA GLY A 43 3.57 -12.99 -2.84
C GLY A 43 5.01 -12.54 -2.88
N GLU A 44 5.59 -12.32 -1.72
CA GLU A 44 7.00 -12.05 -1.53
C GLU A 44 7.50 -12.85 -0.33
N SER A 45 8.64 -13.53 -0.47
CA SER A 45 9.40 -14.06 0.65
C SER A 45 10.72 -13.30 0.73
N PHE A 46 11.14 -12.98 1.95
CA PHE A 46 12.32 -12.18 2.20
C PHE A 46 13.13 -12.69 3.40
N THR A 47 14.43 -12.44 3.37
CA THR A 47 15.38 -12.74 4.46
C THR A 47 16.25 -11.51 4.70
N TYR A 48 16.35 -11.09 5.95
CA TYR A 48 17.20 -9.99 6.39
C TYR A 48 18.66 -10.45 6.50
N GLU A 49 19.59 -9.52 6.26
CA GLU A 49 20.99 -9.72 6.57
C GLU A 49 21.25 -9.82 8.07
N GLU A 50 22.42 -10.33 8.42
CA GLU A 50 22.87 -10.41 9.80
C GLU A 50 23.03 -9.02 10.41
N THR A 51 22.41 -8.82 11.57
CA THR A 51 22.35 -7.51 12.25
C THR A 51 23.54 -7.27 13.18
N TYR A 52 24.46 -8.25 13.28
CA TYR A 52 25.58 -8.29 14.23
C TYR A 52 25.17 -8.07 15.70
N ALA A 53 23.87 -8.19 16.00
CA ALA A 53 23.26 -8.04 17.32
C ALA A 53 22.85 -9.40 17.91
N SER A 54 23.54 -10.48 17.50
CA SER A 54 23.27 -11.82 18.00
C SER A 54 23.66 -11.93 19.48
N VAL A 55 22.69 -12.30 20.30
CA VAL A 55 22.89 -12.67 21.69
C VAL A 55 22.82 -14.19 21.79
N ALA A 56 23.78 -14.82 22.46
CA ALA A 56 23.92 -16.28 22.54
C ALA A 56 22.72 -17.03 23.16
N LEU A 57 21.72 -16.29 23.65
CA LEU A 57 20.57 -16.80 24.40
C LEU A 57 19.26 -16.75 23.61
N VAL A 58 19.20 -16.06 22.45
CA VAL A 58 17.96 -15.88 21.68
C VAL A 58 18.24 -15.97 20.18
N ASP A 59 17.57 -16.90 19.51
CA ASP A 59 17.50 -16.93 18.05
C ASP A 59 16.36 -16.00 17.60
N VAL A 60 16.66 -15.04 16.74
CA VAL A 60 15.71 -14.02 16.28
C VAL A 60 15.31 -14.35 14.86
N GLU A 61 14.00 -14.50 14.61
CA GLU A 61 13.49 -14.75 13.27
C GLU A 61 13.95 -13.65 12.30
N ASN A 62 14.67 -14.04 11.24
CA ASN A 62 15.28 -13.13 10.27
C ASN A 62 14.64 -13.24 8.87
N SER A 63 13.57 -14.02 8.74
CA SER A 63 12.90 -14.26 7.48
C SER A 63 11.41 -14.01 7.59
N GLY A 64 10.75 -13.87 6.45
CA GLY A 64 9.34 -13.58 6.41
C GLY A 64 8.73 -13.78 5.05
N TRP A 65 7.42 -13.61 5.02
CA TRP A 65 6.63 -13.63 3.81
C TRP A 65 5.49 -12.61 3.91
N ARG A 66 5.05 -12.14 2.75
CA ARG A 66 3.81 -11.39 2.60
C ARG A 66 3.10 -11.81 1.34
N TRP A 67 1.78 -11.87 1.38
CA TRP A 67 0.97 -12.07 0.20
C TRP A 67 -0.27 -11.20 0.23
N ALA A 68 -0.82 -10.98 -0.95
CA ALA A 68 -2.09 -10.31 -1.12
C ALA A 68 -2.87 -10.98 -2.24
N ALA A 69 -4.17 -11.11 -2.09
CA ALA A 69 -5.08 -11.56 -3.12
C ALA A 69 -6.30 -10.66 -3.15
N GLY A 70 -6.85 -10.42 -4.32
CA GLY A 70 -7.94 -9.50 -4.47
C GLY A 70 -8.63 -9.61 -5.82
N PHE A 71 -9.66 -8.78 -5.96
CA PHE A 71 -10.40 -8.66 -7.20
C PHE A 71 -10.80 -7.20 -7.43
N GLY A 72 -10.98 -6.86 -8.70
CA GLY A 72 -11.53 -5.59 -9.14
C GLY A 72 -12.77 -5.79 -9.99
N LEU A 73 -13.76 -4.90 -9.82
CA LEU A 73 -14.96 -4.88 -10.66
C LEU A 73 -15.08 -3.57 -11.42
N HIS A 74 -15.37 -3.67 -12.72
CA HIS A 74 -15.72 -2.58 -13.62
C HIS A 74 -17.12 -2.85 -14.17
N PHE A 75 -18.16 -2.52 -13.40
CA PHE A 75 -19.54 -2.82 -13.78
C PHE A 75 -20.20 -1.71 -14.63
N ALA A 76 -19.57 -0.54 -14.72
CA ALA A 76 -19.91 0.54 -15.63
C ALA A 76 -18.62 1.29 -16.02
N GLU A 77 -18.66 2.15 -17.04
CA GLU A 77 -17.47 2.92 -17.47
C GLU A 77 -17.02 3.91 -16.38
N GLU A 78 -17.96 4.38 -15.56
CA GLU A 78 -17.76 5.37 -14.53
C GLU A 78 -17.42 4.75 -13.16
N TRP A 79 -17.65 3.45 -12.98
CA TRP A 79 -17.52 2.80 -11.69
C TRP A 79 -16.44 1.72 -11.69
N ASN A 80 -15.54 1.81 -10.72
CA ASN A 80 -14.53 0.80 -10.46
C ASN A 80 -14.52 0.43 -8.98
N THR A 81 -14.26 -0.83 -8.67
CA THR A 81 -14.03 -1.27 -7.30
C THR A 81 -12.80 -2.14 -7.24
N ALA A 82 -12.12 -2.14 -6.10
CA ALA A 82 -11.03 -3.05 -5.81
C ALA A 82 -11.13 -3.51 -4.37
N TRP A 83 -10.89 -4.80 -4.14
CA TRP A 83 -10.95 -5.43 -2.82
C TRP A 83 -9.75 -6.34 -2.66
N ASN A 84 -9.10 -6.29 -1.50
CA ASN A 84 -7.88 -7.02 -1.22
C ASN A 84 -7.93 -7.62 0.17
N TYR A 85 -7.41 -8.83 0.29
CA TYR A 85 -6.92 -9.38 1.53
C TYR A 85 -5.40 -9.45 1.47
N HIS A 86 -4.72 -9.01 2.52
CA HIS A 86 -3.28 -9.07 2.64
C HIS A 86 -2.89 -9.71 3.97
N ALA A 87 -1.78 -10.45 3.96
CA ALA A 87 -1.19 -11.02 5.17
C ALA A 87 0.33 -11.00 5.06
N GLU A 88 1.01 -10.68 6.14
CA GLU A 88 2.44 -10.72 6.28
C GLU A 88 2.86 -11.30 7.63
N ARG A 89 4.01 -11.96 7.63
CA ARG A 89 4.70 -12.43 8.82
C ARG A 89 6.19 -12.21 8.63
N GLY A 90 6.85 -11.65 9.62
CA GLY A 90 8.29 -11.50 9.66
C GLY A 90 8.79 -11.36 11.09
N ALA A 91 10.06 -10.98 11.23
CA ALA A 91 10.76 -10.78 12.49
C ALA A 91 9.94 -9.98 13.53
N GLY A 92 9.27 -10.67 14.46
CA GLY A 92 8.56 -10.03 15.57
C GLY A 92 7.25 -9.32 15.25
N ALA A 93 6.75 -9.45 14.03
CA ALA A 93 5.53 -8.80 13.59
C ALA A 93 4.80 -9.68 12.58
N ALA A 94 3.49 -9.81 12.78
CA ALA A 94 2.60 -10.22 11.70
C ALA A 94 1.53 -9.14 11.52
N ALA A 95 0.98 -9.09 10.32
CA ALA A 95 -0.17 -8.26 10.03
C ALA A 95 -1.08 -8.96 9.03
N SER A 96 -2.38 -8.81 9.17
CA SER A 96 -3.33 -9.23 8.15
C SER A 96 -4.51 -8.29 8.10
N GLY A 97 -5.09 -8.13 6.93
CA GLY A 97 -6.14 -7.16 6.76
C GLY A 97 -6.91 -7.33 5.49
N PHE A 98 -8.06 -6.68 5.47
CA PHE A 98 -8.90 -6.53 4.30
C PHE A 98 -9.10 -5.04 4.03
N ASP A 99 -8.96 -4.65 2.77
CA ASP A 99 -9.17 -3.29 2.30
C ASP A 99 -9.96 -3.29 1.00
N GLY A 100 -10.60 -2.16 0.73
CA GLY A 100 -11.25 -1.94 -0.53
C GLY A 100 -11.48 -0.49 -0.86
N SER A 101 -11.81 -0.26 -2.13
CA SER A 101 -12.11 1.05 -2.67
C SER A 101 -13.21 0.98 -3.71
N VAL A 102 -13.96 2.06 -3.81
CA VAL A 102 -14.95 2.33 -4.85
C VAL A 102 -14.60 3.67 -5.47
N GLY A 103 -14.29 3.65 -6.76
CA GLY A 103 -14.10 4.83 -7.59
C GLY A 103 -15.34 5.13 -8.42
N TRP A 104 -15.63 6.42 -8.55
CA TRP A 104 -16.72 6.95 -9.38
C TRP A 104 -16.22 8.15 -10.18
N VAL A 105 -16.43 8.11 -11.49
CA VAL A 105 -16.07 9.17 -12.44
C VAL A 105 -17.36 9.78 -12.99
N PRO A 106 -18.03 10.68 -12.23
CA PRO A 106 -19.31 11.29 -12.65
C PRO A 106 -19.18 12.15 -13.92
N MET A 107 -17.98 12.64 -14.21
CA MET A 107 -17.66 13.43 -15.39
C MET A 107 -16.17 13.24 -15.73
N PRO A 108 -15.73 13.44 -16.98
CA PRO A 108 -14.34 13.19 -17.39
C PRO A 108 -13.27 13.95 -16.59
N SER A 109 -13.64 15.08 -15.97
CA SER A 109 -12.74 15.91 -15.18
C SER A 109 -12.74 15.58 -13.68
N LEU A 110 -13.66 14.77 -13.17
CA LEU A 110 -13.81 14.53 -11.72
C LEU A 110 -13.77 13.02 -11.43
N ASN A 111 -12.89 12.64 -10.51
CA ASN A 111 -12.83 11.29 -9.94
C ASN A 111 -13.04 11.38 -8.43
N LEU A 112 -14.01 10.63 -7.93
CA LEU A 112 -14.31 10.46 -6.51
C LEU A 112 -13.93 9.04 -6.11
N THR A 113 -13.26 8.87 -4.98
CA THR A 113 -12.90 7.56 -4.43
C THR A 113 -13.27 7.50 -2.97
N VAL A 114 -13.94 6.43 -2.58
CA VAL A 114 -14.14 6.06 -1.18
C VAL A 114 -13.38 4.79 -0.93
N ASP A 115 -12.63 4.74 0.15
CA ASP A 115 -11.77 3.61 0.49
C ASP A 115 -11.84 3.30 1.98
N GLY A 116 -11.57 2.06 2.35
CA GLY A 116 -11.64 1.65 3.75
C GLY A 116 -11.02 0.27 3.98
N GLY A 117 -10.74 -0.03 5.23
CA GLY A 117 -10.20 -1.33 5.57
C GLY A 117 -10.07 -1.58 7.06
N ARG A 118 -9.75 -2.84 7.36
CA ARG A 118 -9.43 -3.32 8.69
C ARG A 118 -8.11 -4.08 8.63
N MET A 119 -7.20 -3.78 9.55
CA MET A 119 -5.91 -4.45 9.66
C MET A 119 -5.65 -4.85 11.11
N GLU A 120 -5.26 -6.09 11.32
CA GLU A 120 -4.85 -6.64 12.60
C GLU A 120 -3.33 -6.83 12.59
N ARG A 121 -2.67 -6.47 13.69
CA ARG A 121 -1.21 -6.52 13.86
C ARG A 121 -0.86 -7.15 15.21
N PRO A 122 -0.69 -8.48 15.29
CA PRO A 122 -0.07 -9.10 16.45
C PRO A 122 1.41 -8.71 16.53
N LEU A 123 1.81 -8.10 17.65
CA LEU A 123 3.19 -7.68 17.89
C LEU A 123 3.85 -8.68 18.85
N GLU A 124 4.55 -9.69 18.32
CA GLU A 124 5.13 -10.80 19.11
C GLU A 124 6.07 -10.30 20.22
N TYR A 125 6.83 -9.22 19.97
CA TYR A 125 7.76 -8.66 20.97
C TYR A 125 7.18 -7.54 21.85
N ARG A 126 5.89 -7.19 21.71
CA ARG A 126 5.25 -6.11 22.49
C ARG A 126 3.94 -6.53 23.14
N TYR A 127 3.84 -7.71 23.75
CA TYR A 127 2.71 -8.18 24.60
C TYR A 127 1.34 -7.53 24.29
N GLY A 128 0.91 -7.55 23.03
CA GLY A 128 -0.25 -6.76 22.60
C GLY A 128 -0.53 -6.85 21.11
N GLY A 129 -1.81 -6.76 20.76
CA GLY A 129 -2.30 -6.69 19.39
C GLY A 129 -2.90 -5.33 19.09
N SER A 130 -2.76 -4.87 17.85
CA SER A 130 -3.43 -3.67 17.34
C SER A 130 -4.45 -4.06 16.27
N THR A 131 -5.64 -3.47 16.33
CA THR A 131 -6.62 -3.49 15.25
C THR A 131 -6.82 -2.06 14.77
N LEU A 132 -6.56 -1.82 13.49
CA LEU A 132 -6.78 -0.55 12.82
C LEU A 132 -7.99 -0.66 11.91
N LEU A 133 -8.96 0.20 12.11
CA LEU A 133 -10.03 0.51 11.17
C LEU A 133 -9.73 1.86 10.53
N TRP A 134 -10.01 1.98 9.24
CA TRP A 134 -9.86 3.26 8.57
C TRP A 134 -10.88 3.42 7.46
N PHE A 135 -11.23 4.69 7.20
CA PHE A 135 -12.16 5.08 6.16
C PHE A 135 -11.70 6.38 5.51
N GLY A 136 -11.70 6.43 4.19
CA GLY A 136 -11.18 7.51 3.37
C GLY A 136 -12.16 7.96 2.30
N ILE A 137 -12.15 9.27 2.02
CA ILE A 137 -12.82 9.86 0.87
C ILE A 137 -11.82 10.79 0.18
N ASN A 138 -11.73 10.68 -1.14
CA ASN A 138 -10.83 11.45 -1.98
C ASN A 138 -11.58 11.98 -3.20
N ALA A 139 -11.29 13.22 -3.59
CA ALA A 139 -11.81 13.87 -4.79
C ALA A 139 -10.65 14.46 -5.58
N ASN A 140 -10.59 14.15 -6.88
CA ASN A 140 -9.58 14.66 -7.80
C ASN A 140 -10.27 15.34 -8.99
N LEU A 141 -9.98 16.63 -9.19
CA LEU A 141 -10.55 17.47 -10.25
C LEU A 141 -9.45 17.91 -11.22
N GLN A 142 -9.57 17.52 -12.49
CA GLN A 142 -8.84 18.10 -13.61
C GLN A 142 -9.53 19.40 -14.03
N ALA A 143 -9.13 20.52 -13.43
CA ALA A 143 -9.75 21.83 -13.71
C ALA A 143 -9.53 22.29 -15.17
N ASN A 144 -8.39 21.93 -15.76
CA ASN A 144 -8.05 22.09 -17.18
C ASN A 144 -6.85 21.19 -17.52
N ASP A 145 -6.36 21.16 -18.75
CA ASP A 145 -5.25 20.28 -19.19
C ASP A 145 -3.95 20.41 -18.39
N ARG A 146 -3.76 21.49 -17.62
CA ARG A 146 -2.54 21.75 -16.84
C ARG A 146 -2.74 21.70 -15.34
N LEU A 147 -3.96 21.94 -14.85
CA LEU A 147 -4.24 22.06 -13.42
C LEU A 147 -5.05 20.86 -12.93
N ARG A 148 -4.52 20.19 -11.90
CA ARG A 148 -5.22 19.18 -11.11
C ARG A 148 -5.29 19.61 -9.66
N LEU A 149 -6.47 19.46 -9.06
CA LEU A 149 -6.73 19.71 -7.66
C LEU A 149 -7.15 18.40 -7.00
N GLY A 150 -6.65 18.14 -5.80
CA GLY A 150 -7.03 16.99 -5.00
C GLY A 150 -7.41 17.41 -3.59
N LEU A 151 -8.43 16.79 -3.04
CA LEU A 151 -8.82 16.94 -1.64
C LEU A 151 -9.22 15.56 -1.10
N GLY A 152 -8.75 15.23 0.09
CA GLY A 152 -9.06 13.96 0.73
C GLY A 152 -9.09 14.06 2.24
N GLY A 153 -9.83 13.15 2.85
CA GLY A 153 -9.92 12.97 4.29
C GLY A 153 -9.89 11.49 4.62
N THR A 154 -9.10 11.10 5.61
CA THR A 154 -9.05 9.74 6.12
C THR A 154 -9.20 9.76 7.63
N TRP A 155 -10.14 8.98 8.14
CA TRP A 155 -10.31 8.71 9.55
C TRP A 155 -9.68 7.36 9.89
N TYR A 156 -8.99 7.30 11.02
CA TYR A 156 -8.34 6.12 11.58
C TYR A 156 -8.85 5.93 13.02
N ASP A 157 -9.15 4.68 13.34
CA ASP A 157 -9.50 4.18 14.67
C ASP A 157 -8.61 2.98 14.98
N GLU A 158 -7.77 3.12 16.00
CA GLU A 158 -6.82 2.08 16.40
C GLU A 158 -7.10 1.61 17.81
N THR A 159 -7.70 0.42 17.91
CA THR A 159 -7.86 -0.28 19.18
C THR A 159 -6.63 -1.12 19.48
N ARG A 160 -6.05 -0.97 20.67
CA ARG A 160 -4.91 -1.78 21.13
C ARG A 160 -5.30 -2.61 22.34
N ASN A 161 -5.09 -3.92 22.27
CA ASN A 161 -5.21 -4.79 23.43
C ASN A 161 -3.86 -4.81 24.16
N ARG A 162 -3.67 -3.83 25.07
CA ARG A 162 -2.49 -3.72 25.93
C ARG A 162 -2.96 -3.58 27.39
N PRO A 163 -2.53 -4.48 28.31
CA PRO A 163 -2.99 -4.46 29.71
C PRO A 163 -2.27 -3.42 30.59
N ASP A 164 -1.33 -2.63 30.04
CA ASP A 164 -0.53 -1.66 30.78
C ASP A 164 -1.02 -0.21 30.56
N ALA A 165 -0.66 0.68 31.50
CA ALA A 165 -1.07 2.09 31.51
C ALA A 165 -0.55 2.93 30.31
N SER A 166 0.20 2.32 29.39
CA SER A 166 0.64 2.92 28.12
C SER A 166 -0.28 2.59 26.93
N GLY A 167 -1.45 1.99 27.18
CA GLY A 167 -2.52 1.77 26.21
C GLY A 167 -3.14 3.08 25.72
N ILE A 168 -2.43 3.80 24.86
CA ILE A 168 -2.93 5.01 24.18
C ILE A 168 -3.70 4.55 22.94
N GLU A 169 -4.99 4.88 22.90
CA GLU A 169 -5.83 4.82 21.70
C GLU A 169 -5.34 5.89 20.70
N TRP A 170 -5.20 5.51 19.44
CA TRP A 170 -4.68 6.39 18.39
C TRP A 170 -5.73 6.61 17.32
N ASP A 171 -6.59 7.59 17.57
CA ASP A 171 -7.60 8.01 16.62
C ASP A 171 -7.14 9.29 15.92
N GLN A 172 -7.17 9.28 14.59
CA GLN A 172 -6.68 10.41 13.80
C GLN A 172 -7.59 10.68 12.61
N ILE A 173 -7.84 11.97 12.35
CA ILE A 173 -8.30 12.43 11.05
C ILE A 173 -7.12 13.06 10.31
N ARG A 174 -6.87 12.59 9.09
CA ARG A 174 -5.87 13.14 8.16
C ARG A 174 -6.59 13.82 7.02
N VAL A 175 -6.29 15.10 6.80
CA VAL A 175 -6.77 15.86 5.65
C VAL A 175 -5.59 16.11 4.71
N VAL A 176 -5.78 15.86 3.42
CA VAL A 176 -4.79 16.08 2.37
C VAL A 176 -5.39 16.98 1.31
N ALA A 177 -4.71 18.07 0.98
CA ALA A 177 -5.03 18.90 -0.18
C ALA A 177 -3.81 18.92 -1.11
N SER A 178 -4.04 18.79 -2.41
CA SER A 178 -2.98 18.78 -3.43
C SER A 178 -3.33 19.70 -4.60
N VAL A 179 -2.30 20.35 -5.12
CA VAL A 179 -2.37 21.18 -6.34
C VAL A 179 -1.20 20.78 -7.22
N SER A 180 -1.50 20.30 -8.43
CA SER A 180 -0.50 19.92 -9.42
C SER A 180 -0.70 20.76 -10.67
N TYR A 181 0.35 21.48 -11.09
CA TYR A 181 0.35 22.31 -12.29
C TYR A 181 1.44 21.85 -13.27
N LEU A 182 1.04 21.51 -14.49
CA LEU A 182 1.95 21.08 -15.55
C LEU A 182 2.52 22.32 -16.27
N LEU A 183 3.83 22.53 -16.13
CA LEU A 183 4.57 23.57 -16.83
C LEU A 183 5.07 23.05 -18.18
N GLY A 184 4.47 23.56 -19.26
CA GLY A 184 4.87 23.25 -20.64
C GLY A 184 3.72 23.40 -21.63
N SER A 185 4.03 23.89 -22.82
CA SER A 185 3.14 23.84 -23.99
C SER A 185 3.80 22.97 -25.05
N GLY A 186 3.57 21.66 -24.98
CA GLY A 186 4.01 20.73 -26.02
C GLY A 186 5.23 19.89 -25.64
N ALA A 187 4.94 18.64 -25.28
CA ALA A 187 5.84 17.50 -25.46
C ALA A 187 5.07 16.20 -25.75
N ASP A 188 3.77 16.11 -25.39
CA ASP A 188 2.98 14.86 -25.52
C ASP A 188 1.75 14.98 -26.46
N ARG A 189 1.92 15.59 -27.63
CA ARG A 189 1.06 15.24 -28.80
C ARG A 189 1.54 13.96 -29.50
N VAL A 190 2.49 13.25 -28.91
CA VAL A 190 2.74 11.86 -29.29
C VAL A 190 1.67 11.04 -28.60
N THR A 191 0.68 10.57 -29.36
CA THR A 191 -0.21 9.48 -28.92
C THR A 191 0.64 8.42 -28.24
N LEU A 192 0.56 8.34 -26.91
CA LEU A 192 1.09 7.20 -26.18
C LEU A 192 0.47 5.97 -26.85
N PRO A 193 1.27 5.02 -27.36
CA PRO A 193 0.69 3.81 -27.91
C PRO A 193 -0.20 3.18 -26.84
N PRO A 194 -1.40 2.71 -27.21
CA PRO A 194 -2.38 2.23 -26.25
C PRO A 194 -1.72 1.23 -25.30
N ALA A 195 -2.02 1.34 -24.00
CA ALA A 195 -1.49 0.48 -22.94
C ALA A 195 -1.82 -1.02 -23.15
N VAL A 196 -2.63 -1.35 -24.16
CA VAL A 196 -2.90 -2.69 -24.65
C VAL A 196 -2.47 -2.79 -26.12
N ARG A 197 -1.35 -3.48 -26.39
CA ARG A 197 -1.12 -4.07 -27.71
C ARG A 197 -2.18 -5.15 -27.92
N ARG A 198 -3.25 -4.85 -28.67
CA ARG A 198 -4.08 -5.92 -29.25
C ARG A 198 -3.17 -6.77 -30.13
N ARG A 199 -3.03 -8.05 -29.78
CA ARG A 199 -2.27 -9.02 -30.55
C ARG A 199 -3.08 -9.36 -31.81
N GLY A 200 -2.67 -8.81 -32.96
CA GLY A 200 -3.06 -9.29 -34.28
C GLY A 200 -3.92 -8.34 -35.11
N SER A 201 -3.26 -7.53 -35.95
CA SER A 201 -3.75 -7.20 -37.29
C SER A 201 -2.53 -6.80 -38.13
N ARG A 202 -2.15 -7.67 -39.06
CA ARG A 202 -1.38 -7.29 -40.24
C ARG A 202 -2.32 -6.61 -41.22
#